data_AF-A0A354WS84-F1
#
_entry.id   AF-A0A354WS84-F1
#
_cell.length_a   1.000
_cell.length_b   1.000
_cell.length_c   1.000
_cell.angle_alpha   90.00
_cell.angle_beta   90.00
_cell.angle_gamma   90.00
#
_symmetry.space_group_name_H-M   'P 1'
#
loop_
_entity.id
_entity.type
_entity.pdbx_description
1 polymer ?
#
loop_
_entity_poly.entity_id
_entity_poly.type
_entity_poly.pdbx_seq_one_letter_code
_entity_poly.pdbx_strand_id
1 'polypeptide(L)'
;MDRSQYLESMGITISRRALFSYTTQPQGSYGLHVIFNQFLKEKKIAQFDRDKDHWYTFLADYVVFRLYIAKYVLRDYAKDYTPLLRIFKGIHQIEEDFPHFFREEANPGRAVGDNDFIPSTLDSRYDGKGMESFYELFNSISTTMEAKPLDRNRRLKGIITTGLSELAKKNHIPLYTPIFWFFSQETLRYAKFLADFYKGLIPDEFYETMNARPYEAVQKKEDPFYTDYHLPAFIAIFVAGLLLVVLLQAQ
;
A
#
# COMPACT_ATOMS: atom_id res chain seq x y z
N MET A 1 3.65 25.51 -20.82
CA MET A 1 4.41 24.34 -20.34
C MET A 1 4.26 23.25 -21.38
N ASP A 2 5.35 22.61 -21.81
CA ASP A 2 5.28 21.51 -22.78
C ASP A 2 4.48 20.34 -22.18
N ARG A 3 3.69 19.66 -23.01
CA ARG A 3 2.84 18.53 -22.59
C ARG A 3 3.68 17.42 -21.95
N SER A 4 4.88 17.19 -22.45
CA SER A 4 5.79 16.18 -21.88
C SER A 4 6.25 16.60 -20.48
N GLN A 5 6.63 17.86 -20.29
CA GLN A 5 6.99 18.41 -18.98
C GLN A 5 5.82 18.37 -17.99
N TYR A 6 4.60 18.61 -18.46
CA TYR A 6 3.39 18.47 -17.66
C TYR A 6 3.19 17.04 -17.14
N LEU A 7 3.25 16.04 -18.03
CA LEU A 7 3.08 14.64 -17.64
C LEU A 7 4.22 14.16 -16.73
N GLU A 8 5.45 14.61 -16.98
CA GLU A 8 6.58 14.34 -16.09
C GLU A 8 6.33 14.91 -14.67
N SER A 9 5.85 16.15 -14.58
CA SER A 9 5.49 16.79 -13.29
C SER A 9 4.33 16.06 -12.59
N MET A 10 3.41 15.46 -13.34
CA MET A 10 2.35 14.62 -12.78
C MET A 10 2.91 13.35 -12.13
N GLY A 11 4.00 12.77 -12.66
CA GLY A 11 4.71 11.65 -12.03
C GLY A 11 5.21 11.98 -10.63
N ILE A 12 5.86 13.14 -10.47
CA ILE A 12 6.30 13.64 -9.16
C ILE A 12 5.10 13.84 -8.22
N THR A 13 4.01 14.41 -8.73
CA THR A 13 2.78 14.62 -7.96
C THR A 13 2.20 13.30 -7.43
N ILE A 14 2.21 12.24 -8.25
CA ILE A 14 1.76 10.91 -7.85
C ILE A 14 2.67 10.32 -6.78
N SER A 15 3.98 10.51 -6.88
CA SER A 15 4.91 10.05 -5.86
C SER A 15 4.63 10.70 -4.50
N ARG A 16 4.37 12.02 -4.45
CA ARG A 16 3.93 12.71 -3.22
C ARG A 16 2.66 12.10 -2.66
N ARG A 17 1.69 11.81 -3.53
CA ARG A 17 0.41 11.19 -3.15
C ARG A 17 0.56 9.82 -2.49
N ALA A 18 1.65 9.08 -2.77
CA ALA A 18 1.94 7.81 -2.10
C ALA A 18 2.16 7.95 -0.57
N LEU A 19 2.43 9.16 -0.06
CA LEU A 19 2.63 9.43 1.37
C LEU A 19 1.34 9.77 2.12
N PHE A 20 0.20 9.89 1.43
CA PHE A 20 -1.07 10.30 2.03
C PHE A 20 -2.06 9.14 2.18
N SER A 21 -2.91 9.23 3.20
CA SER A 21 -4.01 8.29 3.43
C SER A 21 -5.22 8.60 2.55
N TYR A 22 -5.86 7.56 2.03
CA TYR A 22 -7.07 7.64 1.20
C TYR A 22 -8.31 7.04 1.89
N THR A 23 -8.16 6.47 3.08
CA THR A 23 -9.29 6.02 3.89
C THR A 23 -10.01 7.18 4.60
N THR A 24 -9.36 8.34 4.73
CA THR A 24 -9.95 9.56 5.32
C THR A 24 -10.62 10.45 4.28
N GLN A 25 -11.57 11.29 4.71
CA GLN A 25 -12.20 12.32 3.87
C GLN A 25 -11.76 13.72 4.32
N PRO A 26 -11.37 14.63 3.40
CA PRO A 26 -11.21 14.40 1.96
C PRO A 26 -10.04 13.44 1.67
N GLN A 27 -10.18 12.59 0.64
CA GLN A 27 -9.15 11.59 0.31
C GLN A 27 -7.79 12.25 0.07
N GLY A 28 -6.74 11.71 0.68
CA GLY A 28 -5.37 12.17 0.47
C GLY A 28 -5.00 13.45 1.23
N SER A 29 -5.77 13.84 2.25
CA SER A 29 -5.54 15.10 2.99
C SER A 29 -4.58 14.95 4.18
N TYR A 30 -4.34 13.72 4.65
CA TYR A 30 -3.54 13.47 5.85
C TYR A 30 -2.39 12.50 5.56
N GLY A 31 -1.23 12.75 6.18
CA GLY A 31 -0.08 11.86 6.10
C GLY A 31 -0.43 10.45 6.56
N LEU A 32 0.00 9.45 5.79
CA LEU A 32 -0.31 8.05 6.04
C LEU A 32 0.12 7.60 7.44
N HIS A 33 1.32 8.00 7.88
CA HIS A 33 1.86 7.66 9.19
C HIS A 33 1.01 8.23 10.34
N VAL A 34 0.46 9.44 10.17
CA VAL A 34 -0.42 10.10 11.14
C VAL A 34 -1.71 9.31 11.29
N ILE A 35 -2.34 8.98 10.15
CA ILE A 35 -3.59 8.22 10.13
C ILE A 35 -3.37 6.81 10.66
N PHE A 36 -2.25 6.19 10.35
CA PHE A 36 -1.92 4.87 10.87
C PHE A 36 -1.76 4.89 12.40
N ASN A 37 -1.03 5.86 12.95
CA ASN A 37 -0.88 6.02 14.40
C ASN A 37 -2.23 6.26 15.09
N GLN A 38 -3.10 7.07 14.48
CA GLN A 38 -4.47 7.29 14.97
C GLN A 38 -5.29 6.00 14.95
N PHE A 39 -5.23 5.23 13.86
CA PHE A 39 -5.88 3.93 13.74
C PHE A 39 -5.45 2.96 14.84
N LEU A 40 -4.14 2.89 15.14
CA LEU A 40 -3.63 2.03 16.20
C LEU A 40 -4.16 2.44 17.58
N LYS A 41 -4.20 3.75 17.87
CA LYS A 41 -4.79 4.30 19.11
C LYS A 41 -6.27 3.92 19.24
N GLU A 42 -7.06 4.12 18.18
CA GLU A 42 -8.49 3.81 18.16
C GLU A 42 -8.77 2.31 18.34
N LYS A 43 -7.93 1.45 17.75
CA LYS A 43 -8.03 0.00 17.88
C LYS A 43 -7.39 -0.54 19.16
N LYS A 44 -6.84 0.32 20.02
CA LYS A 44 -6.13 -0.05 21.26
C LYS A 44 -5.01 -1.06 21.00
N ILE A 45 -4.32 -0.93 19.87
CA ILE A 45 -3.18 -1.76 19.50
C ILE A 45 -1.93 -1.09 20.07
N ALA A 46 -1.25 -1.77 21.00
CA ALA A 46 -0.02 -1.27 21.59
C ALA A 46 1.13 -1.32 20.56
N GLN A 47 1.81 -0.20 20.37
CA GLN A 47 3.14 -0.17 19.78
C GLN A 47 4.16 -0.10 20.92
N PHE A 48 5.05 -1.08 20.97
CA PHE A 48 6.18 -1.04 21.89
C PHE A 48 7.30 -0.21 21.26
N ASP A 49 8.01 0.57 22.07
CA ASP A 49 9.10 1.42 21.58
C ASP A 49 10.19 0.63 20.84
N ARG A 50 10.43 -0.62 21.25
CA ARG A 50 11.37 -1.54 20.58
C ARG A 50 10.99 -1.87 19.13
N ASP A 51 9.71 -1.77 18.78
CA ASP A 51 9.21 -2.11 17.44
C ASP A 51 9.06 -0.85 16.57
N LYS A 52 9.34 0.34 17.12
CA LYS A 52 9.12 1.63 16.45
C LYS A 52 9.93 1.75 15.15
N ASP A 53 11.22 1.39 15.19
CA ASP A 53 12.09 1.43 14.00
C ASP A 53 11.66 0.42 12.93
N HIS A 54 11.19 -0.76 13.32
CA HIS A 54 10.61 -1.75 12.40
C HIS A 54 9.34 -1.23 11.72
N TRP A 55 8.45 -0.56 12.47
CA TRP A 55 7.26 0.08 11.90
C TRP A 55 7.62 1.23 10.95
N TYR A 56 8.64 2.02 11.29
CA TYR A 56 9.08 3.12 10.44
C TYR A 56 9.65 2.62 9.12
N THR A 57 10.48 1.58 9.20
CA THR A 57 11.04 0.91 8.04
C THR A 57 9.93 0.24 7.20
N PHE A 58 8.96 -0.43 7.83
CA PHE A 58 7.83 -1.01 7.12
C PHE A 58 7.01 0.02 6.35
N LEU A 59 6.68 1.15 6.97
CA LEU A 59 5.88 2.18 6.33
C LEU A 59 6.66 2.84 5.18
N ALA A 60 7.99 3.01 5.29
CA ALA A 60 8.83 3.49 4.19
C ALA A 60 8.87 2.46 3.03
N ASP A 61 9.06 1.17 3.32
CA ASP A 61 8.94 0.08 2.33
C ASP A 61 7.54 0.07 1.67
N TYR A 62 6.51 0.35 2.46
CA TYR A 62 5.13 0.44 1.96
C TYR A 62 4.93 1.64 1.03
N VAL A 63 5.60 2.77 1.25
CA VAL A 63 5.59 3.90 0.32
C VAL A 63 6.25 3.50 -1.00
N VAL A 64 7.39 2.79 -0.98
CA VAL A 64 7.99 2.22 -2.20
C VAL A 64 7.02 1.28 -2.90
N PHE A 65 6.30 0.43 -2.15
CA PHE A 65 5.25 -0.42 -2.72
C PHE A 65 4.12 0.38 -3.37
N ARG A 66 3.74 1.53 -2.82
CA ARG A 66 2.75 2.41 -3.46
C ARG A 66 3.30 3.06 -4.74
N LEU A 67 4.57 3.44 -4.79
CA LEU A 67 5.20 3.88 -6.06
C LEU A 67 5.13 2.77 -7.11
N TYR A 68 5.39 1.52 -6.71
CA TYR A 68 5.20 0.37 -7.57
C TYR A 68 3.76 0.23 -8.06
N ILE A 69 2.76 0.34 -7.18
CA ILE A 69 1.33 0.30 -7.55
C ILE A 69 0.97 1.43 -8.53
N ALA A 70 1.54 2.62 -8.37
CA ALA A 70 1.35 3.71 -9.31
C ALA A 70 1.84 3.36 -10.72
N LYS A 71 3.04 2.77 -10.82
CA LYS A 71 3.63 2.27 -12.07
C LYS A 71 2.82 1.11 -12.66
N TYR A 72 2.36 0.19 -11.82
CA TYR A 72 1.54 -0.95 -12.22
C TYR A 72 0.20 -0.50 -12.85
N VAL A 73 -0.53 0.38 -12.17
CA VAL A 73 -1.82 0.92 -12.64
C VAL A 73 -1.62 1.76 -13.91
N LEU A 74 -0.57 2.61 -13.93
CA LEU A 74 -0.23 3.45 -15.07
C LEU A 74 0.02 2.64 -16.33
N ARG A 75 0.75 1.52 -16.22
CA ARG A 75 1.09 0.66 -17.38
C ARG A 75 -0.14 0.22 -18.15
N ASP A 76 -1.23 -0.10 -17.46
CA ASP A 76 -2.48 -0.52 -18.10
C ASP A 76 -3.12 0.63 -18.92
N TYR A 77 -3.11 1.86 -18.40
CA TYR A 77 -3.62 3.03 -19.13
C TYR A 77 -2.68 3.45 -20.26
N ALA A 78 -1.37 3.40 -20.03
CA ALA A 78 -0.38 3.79 -21.01
C ALA A 78 -0.28 2.83 -22.19
N LYS A 79 -0.74 1.58 -22.04
CA LYS A 79 -0.90 0.62 -23.14
C LYS A 79 -1.84 1.16 -24.22
N ASP A 80 -2.94 1.79 -23.81
CA ASP A 80 -3.95 2.34 -24.72
C ASP A 80 -3.69 3.84 -25.03
N TYR A 81 -2.85 4.52 -24.20
CA TYR A 81 -2.43 5.90 -24.42
C TYR A 81 -0.94 6.16 -24.14
N THR A 82 -0.12 5.97 -25.17
CA THR A 82 1.34 6.12 -25.11
C THR A 82 1.84 7.43 -24.48
N PRO A 83 1.19 8.61 -24.65
CA PRO A 83 1.66 9.83 -23.99
C PRO A 83 1.80 9.73 -22.47
N LEU A 84 1.00 8.90 -21.78
CA LEU A 84 1.11 8.71 -20.34
C LEU A 84 2.41 8.04 -19.91
N LEU A 85 3.15 7.41 -20.82
CA LEU A 85 4.47 6.86 -20.49
C LEU A 85 5.45 7.93 -19.99
N ARG A 86 5.21 9.22 -20.31
CA ARG A 86 6.01 10.33 -19.79
C ARG A 86 5.93 10.47 -18.26
N ILE A 87 4.85 9.99 -17.63
CA ILE A 87 4.68 10.01 -16.18
C ILE A 87 5.73 9.12 -15.49
N PHE A 88 6.13 8.00 -16.11
CA PHE A 88 7.16 7.11 -15.55
C PHE A 88 8.47 7.85 -15.26
N LYS A 89 8.84 8.83 -16.09
CA LYS A 89 10.07 9.61 -15.90
C LYS A 89 10.04 10.43 -14.61
N GLY A 90 8.91 11.05 -14.30
CA GLY A 90 8.76 11.79 -13.04
C GLY A 90 8.77 10.88 -11.82
N ILE A 91 8.19 9.67 -11.92
CA ILE A 91 8.30 8.68 -10.85
C ILE A 91 9.75 8.22 -10.68
N HIS A 92 10.47 7.99 -11.79
CA HIS A 92 11.85 7.52 -11.76
C HIS A 92 12.81 8.54 -11.13
N GLN A 93 12.62 9.84 -11.38
CA GLN A 93 13.38 10.88 -10.69
C GLN A 93 13.24 10.79 -9.16
N ILE A 94 12.05 10.48 -8.69
CA ILE A 94 11.79 10.29 -7.26
C ILE A 94 12.39 8.98 -6.74
N GLU A 95 12.47 7.94 -7.58
CA GLU A 95 13.15 6.68 -7.21
C GLU A 95 14.66 6.87 -7.06
N GLU A 96 15.29 7.64 -7.95
CA GLU A 96 16.73 7.94 -7.91
C GLU A 96 17.13 8.75 -6.68
N ASP A 97 16.26 9.67 -6.24
CA ASP A 97 16.47 10.56 -5.09
C ASP A 97 15.54 10.24 -3.92
N PHE A 98 15.11 8.97 -3.79
CA PHE A 98 14.08 8.58 -2.83
C PHE A 98 14.41 8.97 -1.38
N PRO A 99 15.64 8.77 -0.86
CA PRO A 99 15.97 9.17 0.51
C PRO A 99 15.77 10.67 0.77
N HIS A 100 16.14 11.53 -0.18
CA HIS A 100 15.97 12.97 -0.03
C HIS A 100 14.49 13.35 -0.15
N PHE A 101 13.81 12.88 -1.20
CA PHE A 101 12.36 13.05 -1.38
C PHE A 101 11.56 12.65 -0.14
N PHE A 102 11.85 11.48 0.42
CA PHE A 102 11.11 10.95 1.56
C PHE A 102 11.31 11.83 2.79
N ARG A 103 12.51 12.36 3.05
CA ARG A 103 12.74 13.28 4.17
C ARG A 103 11.96 14.58 4.03
N GLU A 104 11.95 15.17 2.84
CA GLU A 104 11.25 16.43 2.59
C GLU A 104 9.75 16.28 2.78
N GLU A 105 9.17 15.18 2.28
CA GLU A 105 7.72 15.01 2.24
C GLU A 105 7.16 14.28 3.48
N ALA A 106 7.97 13.45 4.17
CA ALA A 106 7.58 12.79 5.42
C ALA A 106 7.70 13.69 6.65
N ASN A 107 8.34 14.86 6.54
CA ASN A 107 8.47 15.85 7.61
C ASN A 107 7.61 17.10 7.31
N PRO A 108 6.30 17.08 7.58
CA PRO A 108 5.38 18.14 7.16
C PRO A 108 5.50 19.45 7.97
N GLY A 109 6.54 19.61 8.79
CA GLY A 109 6.65 20.75 9.70
C GLY A 109 5.66 20.69 10.87
N ARG A 110 5.83 21.65 11.79
CA ARG A 110 5.36 21.68 13.20
C ARG A 110 3.85 21.48 13.50
N ALA A 111 3.00 21.28 12.50
CA ALA A 111 1.55 21.13 12.71
C ALA A 111 1.12 19.71 13.13
N VAL A 112 2.00 18.71 13.00
CA VAL A 112 1.69 17.32 13.34
C VAL A 112 2.79 16.80 14.26
N GLY A 113 2.54 16.84 15.57
CA GLY A 113 3.56 16.78 16.63
C GLY A 113 4.66 15.73 16.47
N ASP A 114 5.90 16.19 16.63
CA ASP A 114 7.14 15.54 17.08
C ASP A 114 7.27 14.01 16.94
N ASN A 115 6.84 13.43 15.83
CA ASN A 115 7.15 12.04 15.51
C ASN A 115 7.74 12.00 14.11
N ASP A 116 9.05 12.19 14.04
CA ASP A 116 9.81 11.94 12.83
C ASP A 116 9.51 10.52 12.35
N PHE A 117 8.86 10.44 11.19
CA PHE A 117 8.52 9.20 10.52
C PHE A 117 9.63 8.87 9.51
N ILE A 118 10.85 8.72 10.01
CA ILE A 118 12.05 8.51 9.19
C ILE A 118 12.81 7.29 9.75
N PRO A 119 12.95 6.20 8.97
CA PRO A 119 13.72 5.05 9.42
C PRO A 119 15.21 5.40 9.49
N SER A 120 15.90 4.85 10.50
CA SER A 120 17.34 5.05 10.69
C SER A 120 18.19 4.55 9.50
N THR A 121 17.64 3.62 8.72
CA THR A 121 18.29 2.96 7.57
C THR A 121 17.94 3.59 6.22
N LEU A 122 17.30 4.77 6.17
CA LEU A 122 16.77 5.37 4.94
C LEU A 122 17.81 5.42 3.79
N ASP A 123 18.99 5.98 4.01
CA ASP A 123 19.97 6.15 2.92
C ASP A 123 20.56 4.84 2.42
N SER A 124 20.81 3.89 3.33
CA SER A 124 21.43 2.61 2.96
C SER A 124 20.43 1.60 2.40
N ARG A 125 19.15 1.71 2.76
CA ARG A 125 18.09 0.79 2.35
C ARG A 125 17.45 1.15 1.02
N TYR A 126 17.41 2.45 0.69
CA TYR A 126 16.77 2.97 -0.53
C TYR A 126 17.77 3.66 -1.45
N ASP A 127 19.04 3.21 -1.43
CA ASP A 127 19.97 3.51 -2.51
C ASP A 127 19.51 2.84 -3.82
N GLY A 128 20.22 3.07 -4.93
CA GLY A 128 19.85 2.51 -6.23
C GLY A 128 19.67 0.98 -6.22
N LYS A 129 20.53 0.25 -5.49
CA LYS A 129 20.44 -1.22 -5.38
C LYS A 129 19.28 -1.66 -4.51
N GLY A 130 19.04 -0.96 -3.41
CA GLY A 130 17.92 -1.21 -2.51
C GLY A 130 16.59 -1.00 -3.21
N MET A 131 16.46 0.11 -3.95
CA MET A 131 15.28 0.39 -4.78
C MET A 131 15.08 -0.68 -5.84
N GLU A 132 16.12 -1.06 -6.57
CA GLU A 132 16.05 -2.15 -7.57
C GLU A 132 15.56 -3.45 -6.95
N SER A 133 16.11 -3.86 -5.79
CA SER A 133 15.71 -5.09 -5.09
C SER A 133 14.22 -5.10 -4.70
N PHE A 134 13.65 -3.96 -4.28
CA PHE A 134 12.20 -3.87 -4.03
C PHE A 134 11.39 -4.07 -5.32
N TYR A 135 11.80 -3.45 -6.42
CA TYR A 135 11.10 -3.56 -7.69
C TYR A 135 11.21 -4.96 -8.29
N GLU A 136 12.35 -5.64 -8.16
CA GLU A 136 12.50 -7.05 -8.54
C GLU A 136 11.52 -7.94 -7.78
N LEU A 137 11.41 -7.76 -6.44
CA LEU A 137 10.46 -8.48 -5.61
C LEU A 137 9.02 -8.24 -6.08
N PHE A 138 8.62 -6.98 -6.27
CA PHE A 138 7.25 -6.66 -6.66
C PHE A 138 6.93 -7.10 -8.09
N ASN A 139 7.88 -7.01 -9.02
CA ASN A 139 7.74 -7.53 -10.37
C ASN A 139 7.57 -9.06 -10.39
N SER A 140 8.32 -9.79 -9.57
CA SER A 140 8.16 -11.23 -9.42
C SER A 140 6.76 -11.61 -8.93
N ILE A 141 6.26 -10.89 -7.90
CA ILE A 141 4.90 -11.05 -7.39
C ILE A 141 3.87 -10.77 -8.48
N SER A 142 4.00 -9.64 -9.19
CA SER A 142 3.05 -9.26 -10.25
C SER A 142 3.05 -10.26 -11.39
N THR A 143 4.22 -10.68 -11.86
CA THR A 143 4.35 -11.68 -12.94
C THR A 143 3.65 -12.98 -12.56
N THR A 144 3.83 -13.43 -11.31
CA THR A 144 3.16 -14.63 -10.78
C THR A 144 1.64 -14.47 -10.74
N MET A 145 1.12 -13.28 -10.43
CA MET A 145 -0.32 -13.01 -10.42
C MET A 145 -0.90 -12.78 -11.83
N GLU A 146 -0.09 -12.28 -12.77
CA GLU A 146 -0.44 -12.10 -14.18
C GLU A 146 -0.59 -13.41 -14.93
N ALA A 147 0.23 -14.42 -14.60
CA ALA A 147 0.13 -15.77 -15.17
C ALA A 147 -1.17 -16.50 -14.80
N LYS A 148 -1.87 -16.06 -13.76
CA LYS A 148 -3.15 -16.65 -13.34
C LYS A 148 -4.31 -16.09 -14.17
N PRO A 149 -5.34 -16.89 -14.50
CA PRO A 149 -6.53 -16.44 -15.22
C PRO A 149 -7.49 -15.65 -14.30
N LEU A 150 -6.98 -14.57 -13.72
CA LEU A 150 -7.70 -13.67 -12.83
C LEU A 150 -8.14 -12.42 -13.59
N ASP A 151 -9.27 -11.85 -13.20
CA ASP A 151 -9.62 -10.49 -13.62
C ASP A 151 -8.69 -9.45 -12.98
N ARG A 152 -8.72 -8.23 -13.50
CA ARG A 152 -7.85 -7.11 -13.09
C ARG A 152 -7.91 -6.81 -11.59
N ASN A 153 -9.10 -6.81 -11.00
CA ASN A 153 -9.29 -6.46 -9.59
C ASN A 153 -8.80 -7.58 -8.68
N ARG A 154 -9.10 -8.84 -9.01
CA ARG A 154 -8.57 -10.00 -8.28
C ARG A 154 -7.05 -10.09 -8.37
N ARG A 155 -6.47 -9.76 -9.52
CA ARG A 155 -5.02 -9.70 -9.70
C ARG A 155 -4.39 -8.64 -8.81
N LEU A 156 -4.89 -7.41 -8.84
CA LEU A 156 -4.41 -6.33 -7.98
C LEU A 156 -4.53 -6.71 -6.49
N LYS A 157 -5.66 -7.28 -6.07
CA LYS A 157 -5.83 -7.77 -4.69
C LYS A 157 -4.79 -8.83 -4.31
N GLY A 158 -4.46 -9.74 -5.23
CA GLY A 158 -3.40 -10.73 -5.06
C GLY A 158 -2.03 -10.08 -4.87
N ILE A 159 -1.68 -9.10 -5.71
CA ILE A 159 -0.43 -8.34 -5.62
C ILE A 159 -0.34 -7.61 -4.28
N ILE A 160 -1.39 -6.91 -3.87
CA ILE A 160 -1.46 -6.21 -2.57
C ILE A 160 -1.28 -7.18 -1.43
N THR A 161 -1.97 -8.32 -1.46
CA THR A 161 -1.93 -9.31 -0.39
C THR A 161 -0.53 -9.90 -0.22
N THR A 162 0.07 -10.36 -1.32
CA THR A 162 1.42 -10.94 -1.29
C THR A 162 2.47 -9.89 -0.96
N GLY A 163 2.41 -8.70 -1.56
CA GLY A 163 3.35 -7.61 -1.31
C GLY A 163 3.38 -7.18 0.15
N LEU A 164 2.21 -6.93 0.76
CA LEU A 164 2.13 -6.58 2.18
C LEU A 164 2.69 -7.69 3.09
N SER A 165 2.42 -8.96 2.75
CA SER A 165 2.92 -10.10 3.52
C SER A 165 4.44 -10.21 3.46
N GLU A 166 5.05 -10.03 2.28
CA GLU A 166 6.50 -10.06 2.13
C GLU A 166 7.17 -8.87 2.83
N LEU A 167 6.59 -7.66 2.74
CA LEU A 167 7.08 -6.51 3.48
C LEU A 167 7.00 -6.70 5.00
N ALA A 168 5.92 -7.31 5.48
CA ALA A 168 5.77 -7.59 6.91
C ALA A 168 6.84 -8.55 7.43
N LYS A 169 7.08 -9.65 6.69
CA LYS A 169 8.14 -10.61 6.99
C LYS A 169 9.50 -9.94 7.01
N LYS A 170 9.82 -9.14 5.98
CA LYS A 170 11.09 -8.43 5.83
C LYS A 170 11.36 -7.47 7.00
N ASN A 171 10.32 -6.86 7.55
CA ASN A 171 10.45 -5.88 8.64
C ASN A 171 10.15 -6.47 10.03
N HIS A 172 9.95 -7.78 10.15
CA HIS A 172 9.63 -8.46 11.40
C HIS A 172 8.43 -7.86 12.15
N ILE A 173 7.45 -7.33 11.42
CA ILE A 173 6.24 -6.75 12.01
C ILE A 173 5.04 -7.70 11.90
N PRO A 174 4.20 -7.78 12.94
CA PRO A 174 2.97 -8.54 12.85
C PRO A 174 1.87 -7.72 12.15
N LEU A 175 1.50 -8.11 10.93
CA LEU A 175 0.29 -7.61 10.28
C LEU A 175 -0.93 -8.41 10.74
N TYR A 176 -1.40 -8.15 11.96
CA TYR A 176 -2.69 -8.69 12.41
C TYR A 176 -3.82 -8.24 11.48
N THR A 177 -4.90 -9.01 11.43
CA THR A 177 -6.09 -8.76 10.60
C THR A 177 -6.51 -7.28 10.48
N PRO A 178 -6.65 -6.49 11.57
CA PRO A 178 -7.01 -5.07 11.46
C PRO A 178 -5.96 -4.22 10.74
N ILE A 179 -4.68 -4.47 10.99
CA ILE A 179 -3.56 -3.73 10.39
C ILE A 179 -3.41 -4.10 8.91
N PHE A 180 -3.45 -5.40 8.61
CA PHE A 180 -3.41 -5.87 7.24
C PHE A 180 -4.56 -5.27 6.42
N TRP A 181 -5.76 -5.28 6.98
CA TRP A 181 -6.93 -4.68 6.35
C TRP A 181 -6.74 -3.18 6.10
N PHE A 182 -6.19 -2.43 7.06
CA PHE A 182 -5.88 -1.01 6.90
C PHE A 182 -5.01 -0.76 5.67
N PHE A 183 -3.84 -1.40 5.57
CA PHE A 183 -2.93 -1.21 4.43
C PHE A 183 -3.50 -1.74 3.11
N SER A 184 -4.25 -2.83 3.14
CA SER A 184 -4.94 -3.35 1.96
C SER A 184 -5.94 -2.33 1.42
N GLN A 185 -6.76 -1.74 2.29
CA GLN A 185 -7.73 -0.71 1.92
C GLN A 185 -7.07 0.58 1.44
N GLU A 186 -6.01 1.04 2.12
CA GLU A 186 -5.22 2.19 1.67
C GLU A 186 -4.68 1.99 0.25
N THR A 187 -4.15 0.80 -0.04
CA THR A 187 -3.59 0.49 -1.36
C THR A 187 -4.67 0.39 -2.44
N LEU A 188 -5.81 -0.22 -2.14
CA LEU A 188 -6.93 -0.32 -3.08
C LEU A 188 -7.52 1.06 -3.40
N ARG A 189 -7.70 1.92 -2.38
CA ARG A 189 -8.22 3.27 -2.59
C ARG A 189 -7.23 4.14 -3.35
N TYR A 190 -5.94 3.96 -3.10
CA TYR A 190 -4.90 4.61 -3.88
C TYR A 190 -4.93 4.18 -5.35
N ALA A 191 -5.03 2.88 -5.63
CA ALA A 191 -5.15 2.38 -7.00
C ALA A 191 -6.40 2.93 -7.71
N LYS A 192 -7.52 3.07 -6.99
CA LYS A 192 -8.72 3.73 -7.52
C LYS A 192 -8.48 5.21 -7.82
N PHE A 193 -7.91 5.96 -6.88
CA PHE A 193 -7.52 7.35 -7.10
C PHE A 193 -6.63 7.50 -8.34
N LEU A 194 -5.63 6.63 -8.49
CA LEU A 194 -4.73 6.62 -9.65
C LEU A 194 -5.50 6.38 -10.95
N ALA A 195 -6.45 5.45 -10.95
CA ALA A 195 -7.30 5.17 -12.12
C ALA A 195 -8.10 6.41 -12.54
N ASP A 196 -8.72 7.10 -11.58
CA ASP A 196 -9.49 8.32 -11.83
C ASP A 196 -8.57 9.47 -12.26
N PHE A 197 -7.40 9.59 -11.62
CA PHE A 197 -6.38 10.59 -11.95
C PHE A 197 -5.86 10.42 -13.37
N TYR A 198 -5.39 9.22 -13.73
CA TYR A 198 -4.88 8.94 -15.07
C TYR A 198 -5.97 9.07 -16.13
N LYS A 199 -7.20 8.66 -15.82
CA LYS A 199 -8.35 8.91 -16.69
C LYS A 199 -8.53 10.39 -16.98
N GLY A 200 -8.43 11.25 -15.96
CA GLY A 200 -8.53 12.71 -16.12
C GLY A 200 -7.40 13.34 -16.96
N LEU A 201 -6.33 12.61 -17.27
CA LEU A 201 -5.22 13.06 -18.13
C LEU A 201 -5.37 12.62 -19.59
N ILE A 202 -6.41 11.84 -19.90
CA ILE A 202 -6.71 11.32 -21.23
C ILE A 202 -7.77 12.22 -21.87
N PRO A 203 -7.56 12.75 -23.09
CA PRO A 203 -8.59 13.51 -23.77
C PRO A 203 -9.79 12.63 -24.14
N ASP A 204 -11.00 13.18 -24.05
CA ASP A 204 -12.27 12.45 -24.27
C ASP A 204 -12.31 11.70 -25.62
N GLU A 205 -11.72 12.30 -26.67
CA GLU A 205 -11.59 11.73 -28.01
C GLU A 205 -10.89 10.37 -28.05
N PHE A 206 -9.99 10.11 -27.09
CA PHE A 206 -9.27 8.84 -26.98
C PHE A 206 -10.00 7.86 -26.06
N TYR A 207 -10.89 8.33 -25.18
CA TYR A 207 -11.47 7.52 -24.12
C TYR A 207 -12.42 6.45 -24.64
N GLU A 208 -13.25 6.73 -25.65
CA GLU A 208 -14.22 5.79 -26.21
C GLU A 208 -13.58 4.51 -26.79
N THR A 209 -12.28 4.58 -27.11
CA THR A 209 -11.53 3.46 -27.71
C THR A 209 -10.66 2.70 -26.72
N MET A 210 -10.54 3.16 -25.47
CA MET A 210 -9.71 2.50 -24.46
C MET A 210 -10.45 1.38 -23.75
N ASN A 211 -9.76 0.25 -23.58
CA ASN A 211 -10.28 -0.90 -22.85
C ASN A 211 -9.92 -0.86 -21.35
N ALA A 212 -9.25 0.21 -20.90
CA ALA A 212 -8.86 0.43 -19.51
C ALA A 212 -10.09 0.72 -18.60
N ARG A 213 -10.69 -0.33 -18.02
CA ARG A 213 -11.81 -0.21 -17.08
C ARG A 213 -11.36 0.28 -15.70
N PRO A 214 -12.05 1.21 -15.03
CA PRO A 214 -11.65 1.72 -13.72
C PRO A 214 -11.52 0.59 -12.68
N TYR A 215 -10.56 0.70 -11.76
CA TYR A 215 -10.50 -0.21 -10.62
C TYR A 215 -11.70 0.05 -9.72
N GLU A 216 -12.50 -0.97 -9.50
CA GLU A 216 -13.65 -0.87 -8.61
C GLU A 216 -13.16 -1.04 -7.17
N ALA A 217 -13.50 -0.06 -6.33
CA ALA A 217 -13.44 -0.27 -4.89
C ALA A 217 -14.37 -1.44 -4.59
N VAL A 218 -13.87 -2.44 -3.87
CA VAL A 218 -14.68 -3.56 -3.43
C VAL A 218 -15.86 -2.98 -2.63
N GLN A 219 -17.06 -3.02 -3.21
CA GLN A 219 -18.28 -2.83 -2.42
C GLN A 219 -18.22 -3.84 -1.28
N LYS A 220 -18.65 -3.44 -0.09
CA LYS A 220 -18.69 -4.25 1.12
C LYS A 220 -19.56 -5.50 0.90
N LYS A 221 -19.06 -6.49 0.17
CA LYS A 221 -19.42 -7.89 0.34
C LYS A 221 -18.44 -8.35 1.38
N GLU A 222 -18.97 -8.75 2.53
CA GLU A 222 -18.23 -9.56 3.50
C GLU A 222 -17.48 -10.62 2.70
N ASP A 223 -16.17 -10.40 2.60
CA ASP A 223 -15.27 -11.25 1.85
C ASP A 223 -15.27 -12.59 2.61
N PRO A 224 -15.63 -13.73 2.01
CA PRO A 224 -15.71 -15.00 2.73
C PRO A 224 -14.35 -15.48 3.25
N PHE A 225 -13.24 -14.82 2.86
CA PHE A 225 -11.92 -14.98 3.49
C PHE A 225 -11.84 -14.40 4.92
N TYR A 226 -12.85 -13.66 5.38
CA TYR A 226 -12.85 -12.92 6.64
C TYR A 226 -13.94 -13.36 7.64
N THR A 227 -14.59 -14.51 7.41
CA THR A 227 -15.48 -15.13 8.40
C THR A 227 -14.94 -16.43 8.98
N ASP A 228 -13.63 -16.55 9.18
CA ASP A 228 -13.11 -17.60 10.07
C ASP A 228 -13.10 -17.09 11.52
N TYR A 229 -14.31 -16.93 12.06
CA TYR A 229 -14.53 -17.05 13.51
C TYR A 229 -14.14 -18.44 14.04
N HIS A 230 -13.71 -19.35 13.16
CA HIS A 230 -13.22 -20.67 13.52
C HIS A 230 -11.99 -20.62 14.42
N LEU A 231 -11.00 -19.74 14.23
CA LEU A 231 -9.80 -19.79 15.10
C LEU A 231 -10.10 -19.39 16.57
N PRO A 232 -10.81 -18.28 16.85
CA PRO A 232 -11.22 -17.96 18.22
C PRO A 232 -12.22 -18.97 18.79
N ALA A 233 -13.14 -19.50 17.98
CA ALA A 233 -14.10 -20.51 18.41
C ALA A 233 -13.43 -21.86 18.71
N PHE A 234 -12.45 -22.29 17.91
CA PHE A 234 -11.66 -23.50 18.16
C PHE A 234 -10.83 -23.36 19.44
N ILE A 235 -10.22 -22.20 19.68
CA ILE A 235 -9.50 -21.92 20.93
C ILE A 235 -10.47 -21.99 22.12
N ALA A 236 -11.65 -21.38 22.01
CA ALA A 236 -12.66 -21.41 23.08
C ALA A 236 -13.19 -22.84 23.34
N ILE A 237 -13.48 -23.61 22.29
CA ILE A 237 -13.93 -25.01 22.40
C ILE A 237 -12.82 -25.89 23.00
N PHE A 238 -11.57 -25.69 22.60
CA PHE A 238 -10.43 -26.45 23.11
C PHE A 238 -10.17 -26.17 24.59
N VAL A 239 -10.24 -24.91 25.01
CA VAL A 239 -10.12 -24.50 26.42
C VAL A 239 -11.29 -25.04 27.25
N ALA A 240 -12.52 -24.97 26.72
CA ALA A 240 -13.69 -25.53 27.40
C ALA A 240 -13.59 -27.06 27.55
N GLY A 241 -13.10 -27.77 26.53
CA GLY A 241 -12.86 -29.21 26.58
C GLY A 241 -11.81 -29.60 27.61
N LEU A 242 -10.70 -28.86 27.69
CA LEU A 242 -9.66 -29.08 28.71
C LEU A 242 -10.19 -28.89 30.13
N LEU A 243 -10.97 -27.84 30.38
CA LEU A 243 -11.59 -27.59 31.69
C LEU A 243 -12.56 -28.71 32.09
N LEU A 244 -13.31 -29.26 31.14
CA LEU A 244 -14.26 -30.35 31.37
C LEU A 244 -13.56 -31.67 31.71
N VAL A 245 -12.44 -31.97 31.05
CA VAL A 245 -11.60 -33.14 31.38
C VAL A 245 -10.99 -33.02 32.78
N VAL A 246 -10.50 -31.83 33.15
CA VAL A 246 -9.95 -31.59 34.50
C VAL A 246 -11.04 -31.71 35.58
N LEU A 247 -12.24 -31.21 35.31
CA LEU A 247 -13.38 -31.33 36.24
C LEU A 247 -13.87 -32.78 36.40
N LEU A 248 -13.84 -33.58 35.33
CA LEU A 248 -14.22 -35.00 35.37
C LEU A 248 -13.16 -35.90 36.03
N GLN A 249 -11.89 -35.49 36.07
CA GLN A 249 -10.83 -36.21 36.78
C GLN A 249 -10.74 -35.83 38.28
N ALA A 250 -11.45 -34.78 38.70
CA ALA A 250 -11.49 -34.31 40.08
C ALA A 250 -12.71 -34.83 40.88
N GLN A 251 -13.54 -35.69 40.27
CA GLN A 251 -14.59 -36.49 40.92
C GLN A 251 -14.15 -37.94 41.05
#